data_AF-A0A0Q8I6N4-F1
#
_entry.id   AF-A0A0Q8I6N4-F1
#
_cell.length_a   1.000
_cell.length_b   1.000
_cell.length_c   1.000
_cell.angle_alpha   90.00
_cell.angle_beta   90.00
_cell.angle_gamma   90.00
#
_symmetry.space_group_name_H-M   'P 1'
#
loop_
_entity.id
_entity.type
_entity.pdbx_description
1 polymer ?
#
loop_
_entity_poly.entity_id
_entity_poly.type
_entity_poly.pdbx_seq_one_letter_code
_entity_poly.pdbx_strand_id
1 'polypeptide(L)'
;MTEANLVRVLQSQTRLNVSLLRYDTIAQGAEQVQARIAELRAQGVGMAIADALPDSDLYTLGSACADLPLLTGGSGLALGLPENFRRAGKLRDLDASKLPVVSGGEVVLAGSASIATNGQVAAWLEAVRPDLRIDPLAWRRGSRWWRKRFTRFGNRRTPLALTIAGFMVGWRIRQGAGGYRNRCRALRHAAHHGAAGAGPVPYQ
;
A
#
# COMPACT_ATOMS: atom_id res chain seq x y z
N MET A 1 3.08 -10.29 -2.40
CA MET A 1 2.60 -10.98 -3.61
C MET A 1 3.73 -11.82 -4.16
N THR A 2 3.59 -13.15 -4.15
CA THR A 2 4.63 -14.09 -4.64
C THR A 2 4.18 -14.85 -5.89
N GLU A 3 2.95 -14.63 -6.34
CA GLU A 3 2.33 -15.19 -7.53
C GLU A 3 1.70 -14.02 -8.30
N ALA A 4 1.92 -13.98 -9.61
CA ALA A 4 1.44 -12.90 -10.49
C ALA A 4 0.20 -13.33 -11.28
N ASN A 5 -0.06 -14.63 -11.42
CA ASN A 5 -1.26 -15.14 -12.07
C ASN A 5 -2.48 -14.94 -11.17
N LEU A 6 -3.26 -13.89 -11.43
CA LEU A 6 -4.43 -13.53 -10.64
C LEU A 6 -5.55 -14.57 -10.68
N VAL A 7 -5.67 -15.35 -11.76
CA VAL A 7 -6.63 -16.47 -11.84
C VAL A 7 -6.28 -17.50 -10.75
N ARG A 8 -5.00 -17.87 -10.63
CA ARG A 8 -4.54 -18.81 -9.59
C ARG A 8 -4.69 -18.23 -8.18
N VAL A 9 -4.29 -16.98 -7.98
CA VAL A 9 -4.40 -16.30 -6.68
C VAL A 9 -5.85 -16.27 -6.23
N LEU A 10 -6.77 -15.82 -7.09
CA LEU A 10 -8.18 -15.72 -6.74
C LEU A 10 -8.83 -17.09 -6.57
N GLN A 11 -8.54 -18.05 -7.45
CA GLN A 11 -9.10 -19.40 -7.36
C GLN A 11 -8.76 -20.09 -6.03
N SER A 12 -7.59 -19.81 -5.44
CA SER A 12 -7.20 -20.36 -4.14
C SER A 12 -8.02 -19.83 -2.95
N GLN A 13 -8.82 -18.78 -3.14
CA GLN A 13 -9.55 -18.07 -2.09
C GLN A 13 -11.07 -18.15 -2.24
N THR A 14 -11.57 -18.84 -3.28
CA THR A 14 -13.01 -18.95 -3.56
C THR A 14 -13.41 -20.34 -4.02
N ARG A 15 -14.67 -20.69 -3.78
CA ARG A 15 -15.31 -21.91 -4.31
C ARG A 15 -15.88 -21.72 -5.71
N LEU A 16 -15.99 -20.48 -6.19
CA LEU A 16 -16.44 -20.19 -7.54
C LEU A 16 -15.35 -20.58 -8.55
N ASN A 17 -15.75 -21.03 -9.72
CA ASN A 17 -14.82 -21.22 -10.83
C ASN A 17 -14.34 -19.85 -11.32
N VAL A 18 -13.01 -19.68 -11.37
CA VAL A 18 -12.36 -18.46 -11.84
C VAL A 18 -11.77 -18.70 -13.23
N SER A 19 -12.06 -17.81 -14.17
CA SER A 19 -11.52 -17.86 -15.53
C SER A 19 -10.85 -16.54 -15.93
N LEU A 20 -10.41 -16.45 -17.17
CA LEU A 20 -9.78 -15.28 -17.77
C LEU A 20 -10.62 -14.77 -18.95
N LEU A 21 -10.94 -13.49 -18.91
CA LEU A 21 -11.39 -12.70 -20.05
C LEU A 21 -10.14 -12.04 -20.64
N ARG A 22 -9.60 -12.65 -21.69
CA ARG A 22 -8.31 -12.28 -22.28
C ARG A 22 -8.38 -10.98 -23.08
N TYR A 23 -7.24 -10.32 -23.17
CA TYR A 23 -7.07 -9.05 -23.88
C TYR A 23 -7.52 -9.08 -25.36
N ASP A 24 -7.35 -10.21 -26.04
CA ASP A 24 -7.72 -10.38 -27.46
C ASP A 24 -9.23 -10.34 -27.67
N THR A 25 -10.02 -10.81 -26.69
CA THR A 25 -11.47 -10.66 -26.68
C THR A 25 -11.86 -9.22 -26.41
N ILE A 26 -11.16 -8.55 -25.48
CA ILE A 26 -11.45 -7.17 -25.08
C ILE A 26 -11.14 -6.19 -26.21
N ALA A 27 -10.05 -6.41 -26.94
CA ALA A 27 -9.66 -5.60 -28.09
C ALA A 27 -10.69 -5.61 -29.23
N GLN A 28 -11.59 -6.61 -29.27
CA GLN A 28 -12.66 -6.69 -30.26
C GLN A 28 -13.90 -5.86 -29.90
N GLY A 29 -13.95 -5.27 -28.70
CA GLY A 29 -15.01 -4.36 -28.29
C GLY A 29 -16.07 -4.98 -27.38
N ALA A 30 -17.04 -4.15 -26.99
CA ALA A 30 -17.96 -4.46 -25.90
C ALA A 30 -18.89 -5.64 -26.20
N GLU A 31 -19.36 -5.78 -27.43
CA GLU A 31 -20.24 -6.88 -27.85
C GLU A 31 -19.54 -8.23 -27.74
N GLN A 32 -18.28 -8.31 -28.16
CA GLN A 32 -17.50 -9.55 -28.08
C GLN A 32 -17.18 -9.92 -26.62
N VAL A 33 -16.94 -8.91 -25.77
CA VAL A 33 -16.80 -9.13 -24.33
C VAL A 33 -18.09 -9.67 -23.72
N GLN A 34 -19.25 -9.11 -24.08
CA GLN A 34 -20.55 -9.59 -23.61
C GLN A 34 -20.83 -11.04 -24.02
N ALA A 35 -20.56 -11.37 -25.29
CA ALA A 35 -20.67 -12.74 -25.79
C ALA A 35 -19.77 -13.70 -25.00
N ARG A 36 -18.51 -13.30 -24.76
CA ARG A 36 -17.58 -14.11 -23.98
C ARG A 36 -18.00 -14.26 -22.51
N ILE A 37 -18.55 -13.22 -21.89
CA ILE A 37 -19.11 -13.29 -20.53
C ILE A 37 -20.27 -14.30 -20.50
N ALA A 38 -21.15 -14.29 -21.49
CA ALA A 38 -22.27 -15.23 -21.59
C ALA A 38 -21.78 -16.69 -21.73
N GLU A 39 -20.78 -16.95 -22.58
CA GLU A 39 -20.15 -18.26 -22.72
C GLU A 39 -19.54 -18.75 -21.39
N LEU A 40 -18.79 -17.90 -20.71
CA LEU A 40 -18.17 -18.23 -19.42
C LEU A 40 -19.25 -18.57 -18.37
N ARG A 41 -20.35 -17.81 -18.33
CA ARG A 41 -21.49 -18.10 -17.46
C ARG A 41 -22.11 -19.45 -17.77
N ALA A 42 -22.31 -19.78 -19.05
CA ALA A 42 -22.82 -21.07 -19.49
C ALA A 42 -21.90 -22.24 -19.08
N GLN A 43 -20.59 -22.00 -18.96
CA GLN A 43 -19.59 -22.95 -18.48
C GLN A 43 -19.54 -23.05 -16.94
N GLY A 44 -20.40 -22.34 -16.21
CA GLY A 44 -20.42 -22.32 -14.75
C GLY A 44 -19.27 -21.52 -14.13
N VAL A 45 -18.65 -20.59 -14.88
CA VAL A 45 -17.66 -19.65 -14.34
C VAL A 45 -18.37 -18.59 -13.51
N GLY A 46 -17.97 -18.44 -12.24
CA GLY A 46 -18.54 -17.47 -11.32
C GLY A 46 -17.79 -16.14 -11.28
N MET A 47 -16.49 -16.14 -11.62
CA MET A 47 -15.65 -14.94 -11.65
C MET A 47 -14.70 -14.99 -12.85
N ALA A 48 -14.47 -13.86 -13.51
CA ALA A 48 -13.46 -13.75 -14.56
C ALA A 48 -12.48 -12.62 -14.20
N ILE A 49 -11.19 -12.92 -14.20
CA ILE A 49 -10.15 -11.89 -14.27
C ILE A 49 -10.20 -11.31 -15.68
N ALA A 50 -10.22 -9.99 -15.83
CA ALA A 50 -10.16 -9.34 -17.13
C ALA A 50 -8.78 -8.73 -17.33
N ASP A 51 -8.18 -8.97 -18.49
CA ASP A 51 -6.99 -8.24 -18.91
C ASP A 51 -7.34 -6.77 -19.17
N ALA A 52 -6.38 -5.87 -18.97
CA ALA A 52 -6.47 -4.48 -19.40
C ALA A 52 -5.05 -3.96 -19.64
N LEU A 53 -4.71 -3.66 -20.90
CA LEU A 53 -3.37 -3.18 -21.26
C LEU A 53 -3.36 -1.64 -21.40
N PRO A 54 -4.09 -1.05 -22.36
CA PRO A 54 -4.37 0.38 -22.39
C PRO A 54 -5.64 0.75 -21.62
N ASP A 55 -5.80 2.04 -21.30
CA ASP A 55 -7.01 2.58 -20.69
C ASP A 55 -8.28 2.32 -21.55
N SER A 56 -8.15 2.23 -22.88
CA SER A 56 -9.27 1.90 -23.77
C SER A 56 -9.95 0.57 -23.42
N ASP A 57 -9.19 -0.41 -22.91
CA ASP A 57 -9.75 -1.69 -22.47
C ASP A 57 -10.70 -1.49 -21.29
N LEU A 58 -10.37 -0.57 -20.37
CA LEU A 58 -11.19 -0.25 -19.20
C LEU A 58 -12.51 0.43 -19.59
N TYR A 59 -12.50 1.25 -20.65
CA TYR A 59 -13.73 1.80 -21.22
C TYR A 59 -14.58 0.73 -21.90
N THR A 60 -13.95 -0.17 -22.67
CA THR A 60 -14.63 -1.32 -23.29
C THR A 60 -15.27 -2.21 -22.23
N LEU A 61 -14.52 -2.58 -21.18
CA LEU A 61 -15.03 -3.37 -20.05
C LEU A 61 -16.16 -2.64 -19.33
N GLY A 62 -16.03 -1.33 -19.10
CA GLY A 62 -17.07 -0.51 -18.50
C GLY A 62 -18.38 -0.57 -19.29
N SER A 63 -18.32 -0.40 -20.61
CA SER A 63 -19.48 -0.48 -21.49
C SER A 63 -20.06 -1.89 -21.55
N ALA A 64 -19.21 -2.92 -21.68
CA ALA A 64 -19.65 -4.31 -21.81
C ALA A 64 -20.35 -4.82 -20.55
N CYS A 65 -19.92 -4.33 -19.38
CA CYS A 65 -20.41 -4.79 -18.09
C CYS A 65 -21.52 -3.91 -17.49
N ALA A 66 -22.14 -3.02 -18.28
CA ALA A 66 -23.14 -2.07 -17.79
C ALA A 66 -24.31 -2.72 -17.04
N ASP A 67 -24.71 -3.92 -17.46
CA ASP A 67 -25.84 -4.67 -16.87
C ASP A 67 -25.41 -5.68 -15.80
N LEU A 68 -24.11 -5.78 -15.47
CA LEU A 68 -23.66 -6.66 -14.40
C LEU A 68 -24.04 -6.06 -13.04
N PRO A 69 -24.67 -6.84 -12.14
CA PRO A 69 -25.06 -6.34 -10.81
C PRO A 69 -23.86 -6.12 -9.89
N LEU A 70 -22.70 -6.72 -10.19
CA LEU A 70 -21.48 -6.61 -9.41
C LEU A 70 -20.25 -6.60 -10.31
N LEU A 71 -19.37 -5.65 -10.05
CA LEU A 71 -18.05 -5.51 -10.65
C LEU A 71 -17.03 -5.33 -9.52
N THR A 72 -15.88 -6.00 -9.63
CA THR A 72 -14.82 -5.95 -8.62
C THR A 72 -13.48 -5.63 -9.27
N GLY A 73 -12.75 -4.66 -8.75
CA GLY A 73 -11.45 -4.28 -9.28
C GLY A 73 -10.84 -3.07 -8.57
N GLY A 74 -9.71 -2.60 -9.08
CA GLY A 74 -9.12 -1.33 -8.66
C GLY A 74 -9.84 -0.12 -9.25
N SER A 75 -9.33 1.08 -8.97
CA SER A 75 -9.93 2.35 -9.44
C SER A 75 -10.00 2.46 -10.97
N GLY A 76 -9.09 1.82 -11.72
CA GLY A 76 -9.11 1.84 -13.18
C GLY A 76 -10.40 1.29 -13.78
N LEU A 77 -11.02 0.30 -13.14
CA LEU A 77 -12.31 -0.25 -13.59
C LEU A 77 -13.43 0.81 -13.60
N ALA A 78 -13.31 1.83 -12.74
CA ALA A 78 -14.31 2.90 -12.65
C ALA A 78 -14.21 3.94 -13.78
N LEU A 79 -13.20 3.89 -14.65
CA LEU A 79 -13.05 4.86 -15.75
C LEU A 79 -14.24 4.82 -16.73
N GLY A 80 -14.69 3.63 -17.11
CA GLY A 80 -15.78 3.44 -18.07
C GLY A 80 -17.20 3.47 -17.49
N LEU A 81 -17.35 3.35 -16.16
CA LEU A 81 -18.67 3.18 -15.52
C LEU A 81 -19.55 4.44 -15.54
N PRO A 82 -19.05 5.66 -15.28
CA PRO A 82 -19.88 6.87 -15.26
C PRO A 82 -20.63 7.08 -16.57
N GLU A 83 -20.02 6.71 -17.70
CA GLU A 83 -20.62 6.90 -19.02
C GLU A 83 -21.89 6.07 -19.23
N ASN A 84 -21.97 4.88 -18.64
CA ASN A 84 -23.19 4.06 -18.66
C ASN A 84 -24.38 4.82 -18.02
N PHE A 85 -24.12 5.52 -16.91
CA PHE A 85 -25.15 6.30 -16.22
C PHE A 85 -25.49 7.61 -16.95
N ARG A 86 -24.51 8.25 -17.61
CA ARG A 86 -24.79 9.43 -18.47
C ARG A 86 -25.69 9.05 -19.64
N ARG A 87 -25.38 7.96 -20.36
CA ARG A 87 -26.21 7.45 -21.46
C ARG A 87 -27.62 7.07 -21.01
N ALA A 88 -27.76 6.56 -19.80
CA ALA A 88 -29.05 6.24 -19.20
C ALA A 88 -29.81 7.47 -18.63
N GLY A 89 -29.25 8.69 -18.73
CA GLY A 89 -29.84 9.91 -18.16
C GLY A 89 -29.86 9.93 -16.62
N LYS A 90 -29.07 9.07 -15.96
CA LYS A 90 -29.06 8.89 -14.51
C LYS A 90 -27.96 9.68 -13.79
N LEU A 91 -27.01 10.24 -14.53
CA LEU A 91 -25.91 11.02 -13.97
C LEU A 91 -25.93 12.45 -14.52
N ARG A 92 -26.00 13.42 -13.61
CA ARG A 92 -25.89 14.85 -13.92
C ARG A 92 -24.43 15.25 -14.04
N ASP A 93 -24.16 16.25 -14.87
CA ASP A 93 -22.83 16.84 -14.99
C ASP A 93 -22.56 17.79 -13.82
N LEU A 94 -21.70 17.36 -12.89
CA LEU A 94 -21.37 18.08 -11.65
C LEU A 94 -19.88 17.89 -11.36
N ASP A 95 -19.20 18.98 -10.99
CA ASP A 95 -17.79 18.94 -10.55
C ASP A 95 -17.70 18.56 -9.07
N ALA A 96 -17.51 17.27 -8.80
CA ALA A 96 -17.36 16.73 -7.44
C ALA A 96 -15.94 16.92 -6.85
N SER A 97 -14.99 17.51 -7.60
CA SER A 97 -13.59 17.60 -7.17
C SER A 97 -13.30 18.77 -6.22
N LYS A 98 -14.22 19.74 -6.12
CA LYS A 98 -14.04 20.95 -5.30
C LYS A 98 -14.30 20.66 -3.83
N LEU A 99 -13.24 20.72 -3.03
CA LEU A 99 -13.31 20.65 -1.57
C LEU A 99 -13.09 22.05 -0.96
N PRO A 100 -13.78 22.39 0.15
CA PRO A 100 -13.53 23.64 0.86
C PRO A 100 -12.14 23.63 1.51
N VAL A 101 -11.52 24.80 1.62
CA VAL A 101 -10.24 24.96 2.32
C VAL A 101 -10.47 24.85 3.83
N VAL A 102 -9.65 24.03 4.50
CA VAL A 102 -9.69 23.87 5.96
C VAL A 102 -8.44 24.53 6.56
N SER A 103 -8.64 25.50 7.45
CA SER A 103 -7.55 26.17 8.18
C SER A 103 -7.31 25.54 9.56
N GLY A 104 -6.08 25.50 10.05
CA GLY A 104 -5.78 25.03 11.40
C GLY A 104 -4.37 24.47 11.57
N GLY A 105 -4.15 23.71 12.65
CA GLY A 105 -2.93 22.93 12.83
C GLY A 105 -2.95 21.64 11.99
N GLU A 106 -1.77 21.17 11.60
CA GLU A 106 -1.61 20.01 10.72
C GLU A 106 -0.80 18.90 11.39
N VAL A 107 -1.12 17.66 11.05
CA VAL A 107 -0.36 16.47 11.44
C VAL A 107 -0.30 15.49 10.27
N VAL A 108 0.86 14.86 10.09
CA VAL A 108 1.05 13.77 9.12
C VAL A 108 1.22 12.46 9.89
N LEU A 109 0.36 11.49 9.65
CA LEU A 109 0.42 10.17 10.28
C LEU A 109 0.83 9.13 9.22
N ALA A 110 2.05 8.61 9.32
CA ALA A 110 2.59 7.65 8.37
C ALA A 110 2.70 6.26 9.01
N GLY A 111 1.74 5.38 8.67
CA GLY A 111 1.69 4.00 9.18
C GLY A 111 2.16 2.91 8.20
N SER A 112 2.30 3.25 6.92
CA SER A 112 2.64 2.29 5.87
C SER A 112 4.15 2.01 5.85
N ALA A 113 4.50 0.74 5.60
CA ALA A 113 5.88 0.28 5.46
C ALA A 113 6.35 0.22 3.99
N SER A 114 5.58 0.79 3.05
CA SER A 114 5.89 0.75 1.62
C SER A 114 7.16 1.53 1.27
N ILE A 115 7.79 1.19 0.15
CA ILE A 115 8.95 1.94 -0.40
C ILE A 115 8.57 3.42 -0.60
N ALA A 116 7.38 3.68 -1.15
CA ALA A 116 6.88 5.04 -1.37
C ALA A 116 6.76 5.83 -0.07
N THR A 117 6.15 5.25 0.96
CA THR A 117 6.00 5.91 2.27
C THR A 117 7.35 6.13 2.94
N ASN A 118 8.28 5.17 2.86
CA ASN A 118 9.63 5.35 3.39
C ASN A 118 10.37 6.50 2.69
N GLY A 119 10.21 6.66 1.38
CA GLY A 119 10.76 7.78 0.63
C GLY A 119 10.16 9.14 1.05
N GLN A 120 8.84 9.19 1.24
CA GLN A 120 8.15 10.40 1.74
C GLN A 120 8.62 10.79 3.15
N VAL A 121 8.81 9.81 4.02
CA VAL A 121 9.34 10.03 5.38
C VAL A 121 10.79 10.51 5.32
N ALA A 122 11.63 9.92 4.47
CA ALA A 122 13.01 10.37 4.30
C ALA A 122 13.06 11.83 3.83
N ALA A 123 12.27 12.19 2.82
CA ALA A 123 12.17 13.57 2.34
C ALA A 123 11.68 14.55 3.43
N TRP A 124 10.76 14.13 4.31
CA TRP A 124 10.32 14.93 5.45
C TRP A 124 11.45 15.21 6.45
N LEU A 125 12.26 14.20 6.75
CA LEU A 125 13.38 14.30 7.68
C LEU A 125 14.53 15.12 7.09
N GLU A 126 14.81 14.97 5.80
CA GLU A 126 15.80 15.78 5.06
C GLU A 126 15.43 17.26 5.07
N ALA A 127 14.14 17.58 5.01
CA ALA A 127 13.62 18.94 5.17
C ALA A 127 13.67 19.47 6.62
N VAL A 128 14.29 18.73 7.55
CA VAL A 128 14.47 19.09 8.97
C VAL A 128 13.14 19.41 9.66
N ARG A 129 12.08 18.70 9.29
CA ARG A 129 10.74 18.89 9.86
C ARG A 129 10.57 18.06 11.13
N PRO A 130 9.75 18.52 12.10
CA PRO A 130 9.49 17.78 13.32
C PRO A 130 8.95 16.37 13.04
N ASP A 131 9.53 15.36 13.69
CA ASP A 131 9.08 13.98 13.62
C ASP A 131 9.01 13.30 14.99
N LEU A 132 8.18 12.26 15.05
CA LEU A 132 8.12 11.33 16.14
C LEU A 132 7.98 9.91 15.59
N ARG A 133 9.08 9.16 15.59
CA ARG A 133 9.07 7.73 15.26
C ARG A 133 8.48 6.89 16.40
N ILE A 134 7.38 6.21 16.13
CA ILE A 134 6.78 5.18 16.98
C ILE A 134 7.60 3.90 16.90
N ASP A 135 8.02 3.41 18.06
CA ASP A 135 8.56 2.07 18.26
C ASP A 135 7.45 1.13 18.79
N PRO A 136 6.95 0.20 17.95
CA PRO A 136 5.90 -0.75 18.36
C PRO A 136 6.33 -1.70 19.49
N LEU A 137 7.62 -2.06 19.56
CA LEU A 137 8.15 -2.94 20.60
C LEU A 137 8.27 -2.22 21.94
N ALA A 138 8.66 -0.93 21.92
CA ALA A 138 8.62 -0.10 23.11
C ALA A 138 7.17 0.07 23.60
N TRP A 139 6.22 0.27 22.70
CA TRP A 139 4.80 0.36 23.04
C TRP A 139 4.28 -0.93 23.70
N ARG A 140 4.54 -2.10 23.08
CA ARG A 140 4.15 -3.41 23.64
C ARG A 140 4.71 -3.64 25.04
N ARG A 141 5.92 -3.16 25.32
CA ARG A 141 6.58 -3.25 26.65
C ARG A 141 6.03 -2.27 27.69
N GLY A 142 4.95 -1.53 27.39
CA GLY A 142 4.32 -0.59 28.32
C GLY A 142 5.11 0.71 28.54
N SER A 143 6.14 0.97 27.74
CA SER A 143 6.97 2.16 27.92
C SER A 143 6.21 3.43 27.48
N ARG A 144 6.26 4.46 28.33
CA ARG A 144 5.58 5.76 28.10
C ARG A 144 6.51 6.80 27.45
N TRP A 145 7.47 6.34 26.66
CA TRP A 145 8.51 7.17 26.04
C TRP A 145 7.94 8.34 25.20
N TRP A 146 6.77 8.16 24.60
CA TRP A 146 6.07 9.16 23.79
C TRP A 146 5.56 10.36 24.60
N ARG A 147 5.23 10.18 25.89
CA ARG A 147 4.63 11.25 26.73
C ARG A 147 5.54 12.46 26.90
N LYS A 148 6.86 12.25 26.98
CA LYS A 148 7.86 13.34 27.10
C LYS A 148 8.13 14.06 25.76
N ARG A 149 7.74 13.45 24.64
CA ARG A 149 8.01 13.94 23.29
C ARG A 149 6.83 14.76 22.76
N PHE A 150 5.59 14.34 23.01
CA PHE A 150 4.38 15.07 22.63
C PHE A 150 4.26 16.46 23.29
N THR A 151 4.68 16.62 24.56
CA THR A 151 4.65 17.92 25.25
C THR A 151 5.56 18.96 24.61
N ARG A 152 6.55 18.56 23.80
CA ARG A 152 7.48 19.47 23.10
C ARG A 152 6.89 20.09 21.83
N PHE A 153 5.80 19.52 21.32
CA PHE A 153 5.22 19.88 20.02
C PHE A 153 3.88 20.64 20.13
N GLY A 154 3.22 20.62 21.29
CA GLY A 154 1.86 21.14 21.47
C GLY A 154 1.68 22.66 21.35
N ASN A 155 2.74 23.44 21.08
CA ASN A 155 2.67 24.91 21.08
C ASN A 155 3.16 25.58 19.79
N ARG A 156 3.36 24.83 18.69
CA ARG A 156 3.81 25.39 17.42
C ARG A 156 2.85 24.98 16.30
N ARG A 157 2.49 25.93 15.43
CA ARG A 157 1.75 25.72 14.16
C ARG A 157 2.53 24.90 13.12
N THR A 158 3.69 24.35 13.47
CA THR A 158 4.50 23.50 12.59
C THR A 158 3.87 22.12 12.45
N PRO A 159 3.71 21.62 11.22
CA PRO A 159 3.22 20.27 10.99
C PRO A 159 4.15 19.24 11.62
N LEU A 160 3.57 18.26 12.31
CA LEU A 160 4.30 17.15 12.94
C LEU A 160 4.08 15.86 12.14
N ALA A 161 5.15 15.12 11.84
CA ALA A 161 5.01 13.75 11.34
C ALA A 161 5.09 12.73 12.48
N LEU A 162 4.09 11.86 12.58
CA LEU A 162 4.12 10.66 13.41
C LEU A 162 4.33 9.45 12.51
N THR A 163 5.43 8.74 12.66
CA THR A 163 5.79 7.60 11.81
C THR A 163 5.77 6.31 12.59
N ILE A 164 4.98 5.33 12.17
CA ILE A 164 5.12 3.95 12.64
C ILE A 164 6.18 3.31 11.76
N ALA A 165 7.35 2.99 12.33
CA ALA A 165 8.32 2.23 11.57
C ALA A 165 7.77 0.83 11.31
N GLY A 166 7.67 0.50 10.03
CA GLY A 166 7.40 -0.86 9.57
C GLY A 166 8.35 -1.85 10.23
N PHE A 167 7.76 -2.88 10.83
CA PHE A 167 8.46 -4.11 11.15
C PHE A 167 9.11 -4.66 9.87
N MET A 168 10.43 -4.65 9.79
CA MET A 168 11.17 -5.54 8.92
C MET A 168 11.66 -6.73 9.77
N VAL A 169 10.71 -7.56 10.23
CA VAL A 169 11.07 -8.92 10.68
C VAL A 169 11.31 -9.74 9.42
N GLY A 170 12.58 -9.85 9.06
CA GLY A 170 13.16 -10.96 8.31
C GLY A 170 12.38 -11.48 7.11
N TRP A 171 12.21 -10.68 6.06
CA TRP A 171 12.10 -11.23 4.71
C TRP A 171 13.45 -11.09 4.02
N ARG A 172 14.34 -12.04 4.35
CA ARG A 172 15.58 -12.24 3.62
C ARG A 172 15.20 -12.90 2.30
N ILE A 173 14.91 -12.10 1.27
CA ILE A 173 15.02 -12.57 -0.10
C ILE A 173 16.49 -12.99 -0.25
N ARG A 174 16.74 -14.31 -0.32
CA ARG A 174 17.99 -14.86 -0.85
C ARG A 174 18.04 -14.45 -2.33
N GLN A 175 18.51 -13.23 -2.59
CA GLN A 175 19.18 -12.93 -3.85
C GLN A 175 20.48 -13.72 -3.85
N GLY A 176 20.79 -14.32 -5.01
CA GLY A 176 21.86 -15.28 -5.20
C GLY A 176 23.25 -14.79 -4.80
N ALA A 177 24.16 -15.75 -4.73
CA ALA A 177 25.55 -15.63 -4.34
C ALA A 177 26.28 -14.43 -4.99
N GLY A 178 27.01 -13.67 -4.17
CA GLY A 178 27.89 -12.60 -4.61
C GLY A 178 28.32 -11.74 -3.42
N GLY A 179 29.49 -12.02 -2.87
CA GLY A 179 29.95 -11.43 -1.62
C GLY A 179 30.16 -9.91 -1.67
N TYR A 180 29.68 -9.22 -0.64
CA TYR A 180 30.17 -7.90 -0.25
C TYR A 180 30.43 -7.90 1.25
N ARG A 181 31.73 -7.86 1.62
CA ARG A 181 32.22 -7.74 3.00
C ARG A 181 31.91 -6.34 3.52
N ASN A 182 30.96 -6.20 4.45
CA ASN A 182 30.82 -4.96 5.22
C ASN A 182 31.64 -5.04 6.51
N ARG A 183 32.70 -4.22 6.55
CA ARG A 183 33.41 -3.82 7.76
C ARG A 183 32.49 -2.89 8.55
N CYS A 184 31.95 -3.35 9.67
CA CYS A 184 31.34 -2.48 10.68
C CYS A 184 32.44 -2.01 11.65
N ARG A 185 32.87 -0.75 11.53
CA ARG A 185 33.65 -0.05 12.56
C ARG A 185 33.08 1.37 12.73
N ALA A 186 32.99 1.78 14.00
CA ALA A 186 32.51 3.07 14.53
C ALA A 186 30.98 3.28 14.41
N LEU A 187 30.21 3.50 15.48
CA LEU A 187 30.42 4.40 16.60
C LEU A 187 29.85 3.81 17.91
N ARG A 188 30.73 3.49 18.86
CA ARG A 188 30.42 3.44 20.29
C ARG A 188 31.56 4.13 21.02
N HIS A 189 31.35 5.38 21.41
CA HIS A 189 31.95 5.99 22.58
C HIS A 189 31.29 7.33 22.87
N ALA A 190 30.54 7.40 23.97
CA ALA A 190 30.56 8.49 24.94
C ALA A 190 29.53 8.18 26.05
N ALA A 191 29.93 8.42 27.31
CA ALA A 191 29.19 8.28 28.57
C ALA A 191 29.13 6.83 29.13
N HIS A 192 29.69 6.46 30.29
CA HIS A 192 30.10 7.21 31.48
C HIS A 192 31.27 6.51 32.20
N HIS A 193 32.10 7.34 32.85
CA HIS A 193 33.10 6.97 33.86
C HIS A 193 32.47 6.57 35.21
N GLY A 194 33.20 5.73 35.94
CA GLY A 194 33.16 5.54 37.41
C GLY A 194 32.40 4.29 37.86
N ALA A 195 32.86 3.44 38.77
CA ALA A 195 34.08 3.39 39.59
C ALA A 195 34.18 1.98 40.21
N ALA A 196 35.41 1.56 40.57
CA ALA A 196 35.79 0.53 41.57
C ALA A 196 35.26 -0.92 41.39
N GLY A 197 36.00 -2.01 41.63
CA GLY A 197 37.28 -2.27 42.30
C GLY A 197 37.33 -3.79 42.62
N ALA A 198 38.53 -4.30 42.93
CA ALA A 198 38.91 -5.71 43.20
C ALA A 198 39.00 -6.59 41.92
N GLY A 199 40.12 -7.21 41.55
CA GLY A 199 41.26 -7.75 42.32
C GLY A 199 41.41 -9.23 41.90
N PRO A 200 42.58 -9.72 41.43
CA PRO A 200 42.64 -10.89 40.53
C PRO A 200 43.15 -12.16 41.22
N VAL A 201 42.67 -13.36 40.84
CA VAL A 201 43.41 -14.64 40.91
C VAL A 201 42.69 -15.76 40.12
N PRO A 202 43.34 -16.89 39.72
CA PRO A 202 43.52 -17.23 38.31
C PRO A 202 43.05 -18.64 37.90
N TYR A 203 43.18 -18.88 36.60
CA TYR A 203 43.27 -20.16 35.87
C TYR A 203 43.41 -21.47 36.68
N GLN A 204 42.41 -22.35 36.52
CA GLN A 204 42.57 -23.69 35.91
C GLN A 204 41.35 -23.97 35.01
#